data_AF-A0A5R8Y7R9-F1
#
_entry.id   AF-A0A5R8Y7R9-F1
#
_cell.length_a   1.000
_cell.length_b   1.000
_cell.length_c   1.000
_cell.angle_alpha   90.00
_cell.angle_beta   90.00
_cell.angle_gamma   90.00
#
_symmetry.space_group_name_H-M   'P 1'
#
loop_
_entity.id
_entity.type
_entity.pdbx_description
1 polymer ?
#
loop_
_entity_poly.entity_id
_entity_poly.type
_entity_poly.pdbx_seq_one_letter_code
_entity_poly.pdbx_strand_id
1 'polypeptide(L)' 'MVAPKPGEIYIEFFQIGQQVKAVAVDATTGVEVTVFGPASVSQHDLQNLAVRKLQMRLRQLGHS' A
#
# COMPACT_ATOMS: atom_id res chain seq x y z
N MET A 1 -18.22 7.83 -13.08
CA MET A 1 -17.14 7.20 -12.29
C MET A 1 -15.90 7.17 -13.18
N VAL A 2 -14.75 7.64 -12.70
CA VAL A 2 -13.49 7.64 -13.47
C VAL A 2 -12.90 6.23 -13.38
N ALA A 3 -12.51 5.65 -14.52
CA ALA A 3 -11.83 4.36 -14.53
C ALA A 3 -10.43 4.50 -13.91
N PRO A 4 -9.98 3.53 -13.10
CA PRO A 4 -8.65 3.56 -12.50
C PRO A 4 -7.56 3.54 -13.58
N LYS A 5 -6.48 4.28 -13.36
CA LYS A 5 -5.32 4.27 -14.26
C LYS A 5 -4.44 3.04 -13.96
N PRO A 6 -3.83 2.42 -14.98
CA PRO A 6 -2.83 1.37 -14.74
C PRO A 6 -1.71 1.86 -13.82
N GLY A 7 -1.41 1.10 -12.77
CA GLY A 7 -0.41 1.45 -11.76
C GLY A 7 -0.84 2.49 -10.73
N GLU A 8 -2.10 2.92 -10.75
CA GLU A 8 -2.67 3.77 -9.69
C GLU A 8 -2.79 2.96 -8.39
N ILE A 9 -2.23 3.49 -7.31
CA ILE A 9 -2.22 2.86 -5.99
C ILE A 9 -2.86 3.82 -5.00
N TYR A 10 -3.89 3.36 -4.29
CA TYR A 10 -4.46 4.06 -3.14
C TYR A 10 -3.77 3.61 -1.87
N ILE A 11 -3.44 4.55 -0.99
CA ILE A 11 -2.78 4.25 0.27
C ILE A 11 -3.46 4.98 1.41
N GLU A 12 -3.88 4.23 2.42
CA GLU A 12 -4.47 4.76 3.65
C GLU A 12 -3.55 4.53 4.83
N PHE A 13 -3.52 5.49 5.76
CA PHE A 13 -2.72 5.41 6.98
C PHE A 13 -3.62 5.54 8.21
N PHE A 14 -3.45 4.64 9.17
CA PHE A 14 -4.18 4.64 10.44
C PHE A 14 -3.19 4.57 11.59
N GLN A 15 -3.16 5.58 12.44
CA GLN A 15 -2.37 5.52 13.68
C GLN A 15 -3.13 4.70 14.73
N ILE A 16 -2.45 3.68 15.26
CA ILE A 16 -2.95 2.76 16.29
C ILE A 16 -1.94 2.76 17.43
N GLY A 17 -2.17 3.60 18.44
CA GLY A 17 -1.22 3.83 19.53
C GLY A 17 0.14 4.30 19.00
N GLN A 18 1.19 3.54 19.32
CA GLN A 18 2.58 3.82 18.91
C GLN A 18 2.95 3.22 17.54
N GLN A 19 1.98 2.75 16.77
CA GLN A 19 2.18 2.20 15.44
C GLN A 19 1.32 2.93 14.40
N VAL A 20 1.73 2.86 13.15
CA VAL A 20 0.95 3.27 11.99
C VAL A 20 0.74 2.05 11.10
N LYS A 21 -0.52 1.76 10.81
CA LYS A 21 -0.95 0.81 9.78
C LYS A 21 -1.03 1.55 8.45
N ALA A 22 -0.40 1.03 7.41
CA ALA A 22 -0.61 1.50 6.04
C ALA A 22 -1.24 0.39 5.21
N VAL A 23 -2.30 0.71 4.48
CA VAL A 23 -2.99 -0.18 3.54
C VAL A 23 -2.74 0.35 2.15
N ALA A 24 -2.14 -0.45 1.26
CA ALA A 24 -1.94 -0.09 -0.14
C ALA A 24 -2.76 -1.02 -1.04
N VAL A 25 -3.50 -0.42 -1.99
CA VAL A 25 -4.42 -1.13 -2.89
C VAL A 25 -4.10 -0.75 -4.34
N ASP A 26 -3.89 -1.75 -5.20
CA ASP A 26 -3.81 -1.52 -6.64
C ASP A 26 -5.21 -1.29 -7.21
N ALA A 27 -5.42 -0.14 -7.84
CA ALA A 27 -6.74 0.30 -8.28
C ALA A 27 -7.33 -0.55 -9.42
N THR A 28 -6.47 -1.25 -10.19
CA THR A 28 -6.90 -2.04 -11.35
C THR A 28 -7.32 -3.46 -10.96
N THR A 29 -6.55 -4.10 -10.08
CA THR A 29 -6.72 -5.50 -9.68
C THR A 29 -7.48 -5.65 -8.36
N GLY A 30 -7.54 -4.59 -7.55
CA GLY A 30 -8.09 -4.63 -6.20
C GLY A 30 -7.19 -5.35 -5.19
N VAL A 31 -5.97 -5.76 -5.58
CA VAL A 31 -5.02 -6.41 -4.66
C VAL A 31 -4.61 -5.42 -3.58
N GLU A 32 -4.73 -5.84 -2.33
CA GLU A 32 -4.36 -5.04 -1.17
C GLU A 32 -3.24 -5.69 -0.35
N VAL A 33 -2.43 -4.86 0.28
CA VAL A 33 -1.45 -5.26 1.28
C VAL A 33 -1.52 -4.32 2.48
N THR A 34 -1.27 -4.87 3.67
CA THR A 34 -1.15 -4.10 4.91
C THR A 34 0.27 -4.18 5.44
N VAL A 35 0.81 -3.05 5.88
CA VAL A 35 2.08 -2.97 6.61
C VAL A 35 1.90 -2.18 7.90
N PHE A 36 2.78 -2.42 8.87
CA PHE A 36 2.84 -1.69 10.12
C PHE A 36 4.25 -1.13 10.32
N GLY A 37 4.34 0.07 10.88
CA GLY A 37 5.59 0.69 11.31
C GLY A 37 5.43 1.43 12.64
N PRO A 38 6.52 1.78 13.33
CA PRO A 38 6.47 2.67 14.49
C PRO A 38 5.86 4.03 14.12
N ALA A 39 5.13 4.69 15.03
CA ALA A 39 4.60 6.04 14.79
C ALA A 39 5.69 7.11 14.60
N SER A 40 6.94 6.80 14.97
CA SER A 40 8.11 7.65 14.72
C SER A 40 8.68 7.53 13.31
N VAL A 41 8.25 6.53 12.51
CA VAL A 41 8.71 6.37 11.13
C VAL A 41 8.06 7.45 10.26
N SER A 42 8.79 7.95 9.25
CA SER A 42 8.19 8.90 8.32
C SER A 42 7.06 8.22 7.52
N GLN A 43 6.00 8.97 7.24
CA GLN A 43 4.90 8.47 6.41
C GLN A 43 5.40 8.04 5.02
N HIS A 44 6.38 8.76 4.46
CA HIS A 44 6.98 8.45 3.16
C HIS A 44 7.71 7.08 3.15
N ASP A 45 8.45 6.76 4.21
CA ASP A 45 9.13 5.46 4.30
C ASP A 45 8.13 4.31 4.44
N LEU A 46 7.07 4.50 5.23
CA LEU A 46 6.01 3.51 5.37
C LEU A 46 5.21 3.35 4.06
N GLN A 47 4.98 4.44 3.34
CA GLN A 47 4.40 4.44 2.00
C GLN A 47 5.23 3.61 1.03
N ASN A 48 6.54 3.89 0.96
CA ASN A 48 7.48 3.18 0.09
C ASN A 48 7.53 1.68 0.41
N LEU A 49 7.49 1.32 1.71
CA LEU A 49 7.39 -0.07 2.14
C LEU A 49 6.09 -0.73 1.65
N ALA A 50 4.95 -0.06 1.81
CA ALA A 50 3.64 -0.56 1.38
C ALA A 50 3.61 -0.79 -0.14
N VAL A 51 4.08 0.18 -0.94
CA VAL A 51 4.17 0.07 -2.40
C VAL A 51 5.05 -1.10 -2.82
N ARG A 52 6.24 -1.25 -2.20
CA ARG A 52 7.15 -2.37 -2.52
C ARG A 52 6.52 -3.73 -2.22
N LYS A 53 5.78 -3.87 -1.11
CA LYS A 53 5.06 -5.11 -0.78
C LYS A 53 3.91 -5.36 -1.75
N LEU A 54 3.19 -4.33 -2.17
CA LEU A 54 2.11 -4.46 -3.15
C LEU A 54 2.65 -4.95 -4.49
N GLN A 55 3.71 -4.31 -5.01
CA GLN A 55 4.37 -4.74 -6.25
C GLN A 55 4.88 -6.18 -6.17
N MET A 56 5.45 -6.58 -5.03
CA MET A 56 5.85 -7.98 -4.81
C MET A 56 4.65 -8.92 -4.89
N ARG A 57 3.52 -8.55 -4.26
CA ARG A 57 2.30 -9.36 -4.25
C ARG A 57 1.67 -9.48 -5.64
N LEU A 58 1.62 -8.38 -6.39
CA LEU A 58 1.14 -8.37 -7.78
C LEU A 58 1.96 -9.34 -8.64
N ARG A 59 3.30 -9.27 -8.56
CA ARG A 59 4.18 -10.22 -9.27
C ARG A 59 3.92 -11.67 -8.89
N GLN A 60 3.68 -11.98 -7.61
CA GLN A 60 3.37 -13.34 -7.16
C GLN A 60 2.03 -13.86 -7.71
N LEU A 61 1.08 -12.96 -7.97
CA LEU A 61 -0.23 -13.28 -8.54
C LEU A 61 -0.23 -13.27 -10.08
N GLY A 62 0.91 -12.94 -10.72
CA GLY A 62 1.00 -12.82 -12.17
C GLY A 62 0.42 -11.52 -12.73
N HIS A 63 0.18 -10.52 -11.88
CA HIS A 63 -0.19 -9.17 -12.29
C HIS A 63 1.08 -8.37 -12.58
N SER A 64 1.19 -7.83 -13.81
CA SER A 64 2.36 -7.07 -14.31
C SER A 64 2.04 -5.59 -14.43
#